data_AF-X0W3C0-F1
#
_entry.id   AF-X0W3C0-F1
#
_cell.length_a   1.000
_cell.length_b   1.000
_cell.length_c   1.000
_cell.angle_alpha   90.00
_cell.angle_beta   90.00
_cell.angle_gamma   90.00
#
_symmetry.space_group_name_H-M   'P 1'
#
loop_
_entity.id
_entity.type
_entity.pdbx_description
1 polymer ?
#
loop_
_entity_poly.entity_id
_entity_poly.type
_entity_poly.pdbx_seq_one_letter_code
_entity_poly.pdbx_strand_id
1 'polypeptide(L)'
;VIYGGKDKYYGECKVDKNIETDEGGHKGRFPNTFLEYPIRKSKKSDKNTASTRPNELVDFIIKTYTNEGDTILDLTCYDALTGERAISLNRNYIGVDLELNKKKI
;
A
#
# COMPACT_ATOMS: atom_id res chain seq x y z
N VAL A 1 -8.52 10.47 -10.28
CA VAL A 1 -7.70 9.94 -9.17
C VAL A 1 -8.35 10.40 -7.88
N ILE A 2 -8.81 9.46 -7.05
CA ILE A 2 -9.49 9.79 -5.79
C ILE A 2 -8.42 9.90 -4.71
N TYR A 3 -8.24 11.11 -4.21
CA TYR A 3 -7.45 11.39 -3.02
C TYR A 3 -8.27 10.96 -1.80
N GLY A 4 -7.67 10.13 -0.95
CA GLY A 4 -8.28 9.67 0.30
C GLY A 4 -8.68 10.84 1.17
N GLY A 5 -9.76 10.66 1.91
CA GLY A 5 -10.40 11.69 2.71
C GLY A 5 -11.79 11.18 3.06
N LYS A 6 -12.08 11.12 4.37
CA LYS A 6 -13.33 10.70 5.03
C LYS A 6 -14.34 10.11 4.04
N ASP A 7 -14.35 8.78 3.94
CA ASP A 7 -15.33 7.96 3.21
C ASP A 7 -15.06 7.67 1.71
N LYS A 8 -13.80 7.76 1.25
CA LYS A 8 -13.42 7.37 -0.11
C LYS A 8 -12.36 6.27 -0.16
N TYR A 9 -12.59 5.28 -1.04
CA TYR A 9 -11.64 4.20 -1.33
C TYR A 9 -10.47 4.71 -2.19
N TYR A 10 -9.24 4.36 -1.80
CA TYR A 10 -8.09 4.50 -2.69
C TYR A 10 -8.10 3.39 -3.74
N GLY A 11 -8.13 3.75 -5.02
CA GLY A 11 -8.10 2.83 -6.13
C GLY A 11 -8.91 3.30 -7.33
N GLU A 12 -8.66 2.68 -8.47
CA GLU A 12 -9.46 2.90 -9.68
C GLU A 12 -10.66 1.96 -9.71
N CYS A 13 -11.78 2.49 -10.19
CA CYS A 13 -12.97 1.69 -10.43
C CYS A 13 -12.68 0.76 -11.61
N LYS A 14 -12.48 -0.54 -11.37
CA LYS A 14 -12.26 -1.51 -12.46
C LYS A 14 -13.53 -1.61 -13.28
N VAL A 15 -13.47 -1.18 -14.54
CA VAL A 15 -14.61 -1.13 -15.48
C VAL A 15 -14.90 -2.47 -16.16
N ASP A 16 -14.02 -3.45 -16.01
CA ASP A 16 -13.95 -4.64 -16.88
C ASP A 16 -15.12 -5.63 -16.79
N LYS A 17 -16.17 -5.37 -16.00
CA LYS A 17 -17.37 -6.25 -15.96
C LYS A 17 -18.71 -5.53 -15.74
N ASN A 18 -18.87 -4.29 -16.21
CA ASN A 18 -20.16 -3.63 -16.11
C ASN A 18 -20.82 -3.55 -17.48
N ILE A 19 -21.76 -4.47 -17.70
CA ILE A 19 -22.76 -4.41 -18.76
C ILE A 19 -23.55 -3.11 -18.54
N GLU A 20 -23.56 -2.22 -19.54
CA GLU A 20 -24.53 -1.13 -19.57
C GLU A 20 -25.91 -1.77 -19.73
N THR A 21 -26.74 -1.70 -18.69
CA THR A 21 -28.18 -1.88 -18.85
C THR A 21 -28.82 -0.49 -18.89
N ASP A 22 -29.76 -0.30 -19.81
CA ASP A 22 -30.45 0.98 -20.07
C ASP A 22 -31.27 1.50 -18.86
N GLU A 23 -31.25 0.78 -17.73
CA GLU A 23 -32.01 1.05 -16.50
C GLU A 23 -31.17 1.67 -15.36
N GLY A 24 -29.93 2.12 -15.64
CA GLY A 24 -29.13 2.87 -14.65
C GLY A 24 -28.22 2.02 -13.76
N GLY A 25 -27.44 1.10 -14.38
CA GLY A 25 -26.45 0.30 -13.66
C GLY A 25 -25.27 1.10 -13.07
N HIS A 26 -24.73 0.63 -11.93
CA HIS A 26 -23.51 1.18 -11.33
C HIS A 26 -22.29 0.99 -12.26
N LYS A 27 -21.34 1.94 -12.28
CA LYS A 27 -20.13 1.88 -13.13
C LYS A 27 -18.87 1.50 -12.34
N GLY A 28 -18.29 0.36 -12.74
CA GLY A 28 -17.10 -0.31 -12.21
C GLY A 28 -17.20 -0.84 -10.76
N ARG A 29 -16.12 -1.47 -10.29
CA ARG A 29 -15.98 -1.95 -8.90
C ARG A 29 -14.73 -1.37 -8.23
N PHE A 30 -14.89 -0.78 -7.06
CA PHE A 30 -13.78 -0.39 -6.18
C PHE A 30 -13.06 -1.63 -5.63
N PRO A 31 -11.79 -1.51 -5.19
CA PRO A 31 -11.07 -2.59 -4.52
C PRO A 31 -11.91 -3.19 -3.38
N ASN A 32 -11.93 -4.52 -3.31
CA ASN A 32 -12.63 -5.26 -2.26
C ASN A 32 -11.62 -5.82 -1.25
N THR A 33 -12.08 -6.62 -0.29
CA THR A 33 -11.24 -7.21 0.77
C THR A 33 -10.22 -8.23 0.26
N PHE A 34 -10.36 -8.71 -0.97
CA PHE A 34 -9.40 -9.60 -1.64
C PHE A 34 -8.52 -8.79 -2.60
N LEU A 35 -7.22 -8.75 -2.29
CA LEU A 35 -6.22 -8.05 -3.10
C LEU A 35 -5.15 -9.05 -3.58
N GLU A 36 -4.86 -9.03 -4.87
CA GLU A 36 -3.90 -9.93 -5.49
C GLU A 36 -2.59 -9.17 -5.78
N TYR A 37 -1.50 -9.62 -5.17
CA TYR A 37 -0.16 -9.06 -5.37
C TYR A 37 0.86 -10.20 -5.55
N PRO A 38 1.84 -10.05 -6.46
CA PRO A 38 2.90 -11.05 -6.62
C PRO A 38 3.83 -11.02 -5.41
N ILE A 39 4.12 -12.16 -4.78
CA ILE A 39 5.03 -12.22 -3.64
C ILE A 39 6.44 -11.73 -4.05
N ARG A 40 7.05 -10.86 -3.23
CA ARG A 40 8.45 -10.47 -3.42
C ARG A 40 9.35 -11.65 -3.07
N LYS A 41 9.95 -12.27 -4.08
CA LYS A 41 10.92 -13.36 -3.90
C LYS A 41 12.26 -12.75 -3.50
N SER A 42 12.84 -13.21 -2.39
CA SER A 42 14.23 -12.87 -2.06
C SER A 42 15.15 -13.47 -3.12
N LYS A 43 16.13 -12.67 -3.59
CA LYS A 43 17.23 -13.23 -4.38
C LYS A 43 18.12 -14.03 -3.42
N LYS A 44 18.70 -15.15 -3.88
CA LYS A 44 19.61 -15.98 -3.05
C LYS A 44 20.78 -15.18 -2.42
N SER A 45 21.18 -14.08 -3.06
CA SER A 45 22.22 -13.14 -2.57
C SER A 45 21.72 -12.20 -1.47
N ASP A 46 20.42 -11.91 -1.43
CA ASP A 46 19.78 -10.98 -0.51
C ASP A 46 19.20 -11.74 0.69
N LYS A 47 20.07 -12.36 1.49
CA LYS A 47 19.69 -13.17 2.66
C LYS A 47 18.89 -12.40 3.73
N ASN A 48 18.81 -11.07 3.65
CA ASN A 48 18.24 -10.21 4.70
C ASN A 48 17.06 -9.32 4.27
N THR A 49 16.52 -9.45 3.06
CA THR A 49 15.28 -8.72 2.70
C THR A 49 14.07 -9.45 3.28
N ALA A 50 13.79 -9.31 4.58
CA ALA A 50 12.72 -10.06 5.21
C ALA A 50 11.32 -9.63 4.76
N SER A 51 11.16 -8.44 4.20
CA SER A 51 9.86 -8.08 3.67
C SER A 51 9.53 -8.92 2.43
N THR A 52 8.63 -9.89 2.55
CA THR A 52 8.03 -10.58 1.39
C THR A 52 6.91 -9.75 0.76
N ARG A 53 6.60 -8.60 1.38
CA ARG A 53 5.57 -7.66 0.95
C ARG A 53 6.04 -6.88 -0.28
N PRO A 54 5.23 -6.84 -1.35
CA PRO A 54 5.48 -5.98 -2.51
C PRO A 54 5.29 -4.51 -2.17
N ASN A 55 6.00 -3.63 -2.90
CA ASN A 55 5.91 -2.18 -2.67
C ASN A 55 4.49 -1.67 -2.96
N GLU A 56 3.83 -2.24 -3.96
CA GLU A 56 2.49 -1.87 -4.43
C GLU A 56 1.42 -2.16 -3.37
N LEU A 57 1.59 -3.24 -2.59
CA LEU A 57 0.70 -3.56 -1.47
C LEU A 57 0.86 -2.54 -0.34
N VAL A 58 2.11 -2.18 -0.01
CA VAL A 58 2.39 -1.20 1.05
C VAL A 58 1.86 0.18 0.66
N ASP A 59 2.08 0.61 -0.59
CA ASP A 59 1.54 1.86 -1.12
C ASP A 59 0.02 1.90 -1.07
N PHE A 60 -0.64 0.78 -1.41
CA PHE A 60 -2.09 0.68 -1.35
C PHE A 60 -2.60 0.91 0.08
N ILE A 61 -2.01 0.26 1.08
CA ILE A 61 -2.41 0.44 2.49
C ILE A 61 -2.17 1.88 2.94
N ILE A 62 -0.99 2.44 2.66
CA ILE A 62 -0.65 3.83 3.05
C ILE A 62 -1.66 4.81 2.45
N LYS A 63 -1.92 4.74 1.14
CA LYS A 63 -2.83 5.67 0.47
C LYS A 63 -4.30 5.45 0.82
N THR A 64 -4.66 4.25 1.27
CA THR A 64 -6.02 3.94 1.73
C THR A 64 -6.31 4.61 3.08
N TYR A 65 -5.35 4.62 4.00
CA TYR A 65 -5.59 5.02 5.39
C TYR A 65 -4.95 6.35 5.79
N THR A 66 -4.23 7.02 4.88
CA THR A 66 -3.52 8.27 5.19
C THR A 66 -3.51 9.24 4.01
N ASN A 67 -3.33 10.52 4.32
CA ASN A 67 -3.11 11.61 3.37
C ASN A 67 -1.65 12.06 3.35
N GLU A 68 -1.28 12.85 2.35
CA GLU A 68 0.03 13.50 2.35
C GLU A 68 0.17 14.41 3.57
N GLY A 69 1.34 14.38 4.22
CA GLY A 69 1.62 15.07 5.47
C GLY A 69 1.23 14.31 6.75
N ASP A 70 0.41 13.25 6.66
CA ASP A 70 0.06 12.44 7.83
C ASP A 70 1.28 11.70 8.40
N THR A 71 1.22 11.35 9.69
CA THR A 71 2.26 10.58 10.37
C THR A 71 1.85 9.12 10.51
N ILE A 72 2.75 8.23 10.10
CA ILE A 72 2.58 6.77 10.19
C ILE A 72 3.46 6.21 11.29
N LEU A 73 2.87 5.42 12.19
CA LEU A 73 3.57 4.65 13.22
C LEU A 73 3.58 3.17 12.83
N ASP A 74 4.77 2.57 12.78
CA ASP A 74 4.98 1.15 12.51
C ASP A 74 5.81 0.54 13.64
N LEU A 75 5.17 -0.26 14.48
CA LEU A 75 5.75 -0.80 15.72
C LEU A 75 6.63 -2.04 15.52
N THR A 76 6.69 -2.58 14.30
CA THR A 76 7.45 -3.79 13.94
C THR A 76 8.05 -3.62 12.54
N CYS A 77 8.84 -2.58 12.36
CA CYS A 77 9.23 -2.12 11.03
C CYS A 77 10.32 -2.97 10.37
N TYR A 78 11.13 -3.69 11.14
CA TYR A 78 12.29 -4.49 10.73
C TYR A 78 13.22 -3.78 9.70
N ASP A 79 12.97 -3.97 8.40
CA ASP A 79 13.73 -3.38 7.28
C ASP A 79 13.23 -1.99 6.87
N ALA A 80 12.23 -1.47 7.59
CA ALA A 80 11.61 -0.17 7.39
C ALA A 80 11.03 0.04 5.98
N LEU A 81 10.63 -1.02 5.27
CA LEU A 81 9.98 -0.89 3.96
C LEU A 81 8.78 0.06 4.02
N THR A 82 7.93 -0.07 5.04
CA THR A 82 6.78 0.82 5.24
C THR A 82 7.21 2.28 5.29
N GLY A 83 8.34 2.57 5.95
CA GLY A 83 8.92 3.90 6.05
C GLY A 83 9.46 4.43 4.73
N GLU A 84 10.20 3.62 3.97
CA GLU A 84 10.65 3.98 2.62
C GLU A 84 9.47 4.38 1.74
N ARG A 85 8.41 3.57 1.74
CA ARG A 85 7.18 3.86 0.98
C ARG A 85 6.45 5.09 1.51
N ALA A 86 6.30 5.24 2.83
CA ALA A 86 5.66 6.40 3.45
C ALA A 86 6.34 7.72 3.04
N ILE A 87 7.67 7.77 3.10
CA ILE A 87 8.46 8.94 2.68
C ILE A 87 8.28 9.18 1.18
N SER A 88 8.36 8.15 0.33
CA SER A 88 8.15 8.28 -1.11
C SER A 88 6.75 8.80 -1.49
N LEU A 89 5.80 8.66 -0.57
CA LEU A 89 4.43 9.13 -0.69
C LEU A 89 4.18 10.43 0.08
N ASN A 90 5.21 11.17 0.49
CA ASN A 90 5.06 12.43 1.24
C ASN A 90 4.31 12.28 2.58
N ARG A 91 4.54 11.20 3.32
CA ARG A 91 4.08 11.02 4.71
C ARG A 91 5.26 11.10 5.68
N ASN A 92 4.98 11.52 6.91
CA ASN A 92 5.92 11.40 8.03
C ASN A 92 5.90 9.95 8.55
N TYR A 93 7.02 9.45 9.07
CA TYR A 93 7.12 8.05 9.52
C TYR A 93 7.92 7.90 10.82
N ILE A 94 7.39 7.07 11.71
CA ILE A 94 8.03 6.63 12.95
C ILE A 94 8.04 5.10 12.92
N GLY A 95 9.24 4.51 12.80
CA GLY A 95 9.44 3.07 12.85
C GLY A 95 10.08 2.65 14.16
N VAL A 96 9.54 1.59 14.77
CA VAL A 96 10.10 0.94 15.96
C VAL A 96 10.28 -0.54 15.64
N ASP A 97 11.41 -1.10 16.06
CA ASP A 97 11.65 -2.55 16.04
C ASP A 97 12.69 -2.92 17.10
N LEU A 98 12.67 -4.17 17.56
CA LEU A 98 13.69 -4.69 18.48
C LEU A 98 15.02 -4.91 17.77
N GLU A 99 14.98 -5.32 16.49
CA GLU A 99 16.16 -5.60 15.66
C GLU A 99 16.04 -4.87 14.33
N LEU A 100 16.47 -3.62 14.32
CA LEU A 100 16.32 -2.76 13.15
C LEU A 100 17.41 -3.10 12.11
N ASN A 101 17.03 -3.87 11.09
CA ASN A 101 17.92 -4.21 9.98
C ASN A 101 17.84 -3.11 8.90
N LYS A 102 18.43 -1.94 9.20
CA LYS A 102 18.50 -0.85 8.23
C LYS A 102 19.26 -1.32 6.99
N LYS A 103 18.58 -1.35 5.84
CA LYS A 103 19.32 -1.13 4.60
C LYS A 103 19.96 0.26 4.72
N LYS A 104 21.28 0.33 4.55
CA LYS A 104 21.94 1.63 4.34
C LYS A 104 21.33 2.21 3.06
N ILE A 105 20.52 3.26 3.22
CA ILE A 105 19.99 4.08 2.14
C ILE A 105 21.09 5.03 1.70
#